data_AF-A0A519LB93-F1
#
_entry.id   AF-A0A519LB93-F1
#
_cell.length_a   1.000
_cell.length_b   1.000
_cell.length_c   1.000
_cell.angle_alpha   90.00
_cell.angle_beta   90.00
_cell.angle_gamma   90.00
#
_symmetry.space_group_name_H-M   'P 1'
#
loop_
_entity.id
_entity.type
_entity.pdbx_description
1 polymer ?
#
loop_
_entity_poly.entity_id
_entity_poly.type
_entity_poly.pdbx_seq_one_letter_code
_entity_poly.pdbx_strand_id
1 'polypeptide(L)' 'MALAQTFGRNVRETRQAKGLTLEQLAHDSGMSYSYVGQLERGQRNPSLRTVERVASVLSCAPLSLLSPRESRPGPVPITE' A
#
# COMPACT_ATOMS: atom_id res chain seq x y z
N MET A 1 12.63 -7.98 2.93
CA MET A 1 11.90 -7.35 1.81
C MET A 1 12.22 -5.86 1.79
N ALA A 2 12.39 -5.24 0.61
CA ALA A 2 12.58 -3.80 0.52
C ALA A 2 11.26 -3.05 0.77
N LEU A 3 11.32 -1.81 1.30
CA LEU A 3 10.14 -1.01 1.65
C LEU A 3 9.18 -0.81 0.46
N ALA A 4 9.72 -0.62 -0.75
CA ALA A 4 8.93 -0.52 -1.98
C ALA A 4 8.10 -1.78 -2.29
N GLN A 5 8.62 -2.97 -1.96
CA GLN A 5 7.88 -4.23 -2.14
C GLN A 5 6.77 -4.39 -1.09
N THR A 6 7.03 -3.98 0.15
CA THR A 6 6.01 -3.92 1.20
C THR A 6 4.87 -2.98 0.79
N PHE A 7 5.23 -1.79 0.30
CA PHE A 7 4.26 -0.83 -0.21
C PHE A 7 3.43 -1.39 -1.37
N GLY A 8 4.07 -1.93 -2.41
CA GLY A 8 3.36 -2.48 -3.56
C GLY A 8 2.37 -3.58 -3.19
N ARG A 9 2.80 -4.52 -2.33
CA ARG A 9 1.92 -5.59 -1.82
C ARG A 9 0.74 -5.02 -1.04
N ASN A 10 0.99 -4.12 -0.08
CA ASN A 10 -0.06 -3.55 0.76
C ASN A 10 -1.08 -2.73 -0.05
N VAL A 11 -0.63 -2.01 -1.08
CA VAL A 11 -1.50 -1.31 -2.04
C VAL A 11 -2.40 -2.30 -2.76
N ARG A 12 -1.83 -3.37 -3.33
CA ARG A 12 -2.59 -4.40 -4.05
C ARG A 12 -3.66 -5.05 -3.15
N GLU A 13 -3.26 -5.48 -1.96
CA GLU A 13 -4.17 -6.12 -1.01
C GLU A 13 -5.31 -5.18 -0.59
N THR A 14 -4.98 -3.94 -0.24
CA THR A 14 -5.97 -2.95 0.18
C THR A 14 -6.91 -2.58 -0.96
N ARG A 15 -6.39 -2.44 -2.18
CA ARG A 15 -7.18 -2.19 -3.39
C ARG A 15 -8.18 -3.34 -3.63
N GLN A 16 -7.71 -4.59 -3.59
CA GLN A 16 -8.55 -5.77 -3.78
C GLN A 16 -9.62 -5.90 -2.69
N ALA A 17 -9.28 -5.65 -1.42
CA ALA A 17 -10.23 -5.65 -0.31
C ALA A 17 -11.34 -4.60 -0.49
N LYS A 18 -11.06 -3.51 -1.21
CA LYS A 18 -12.03 -2.47 -1.56
C LYS A 18 -12.77 -2.72 -2.88
N GLY A 19 -12.51 -3.84 -3.56
CA GLY A 19 -13.15 -4.17 -4.84
C GLY A 19 -12.75 -3.25 -6.00
N LEU A 20 -11.65 -2.50 -5.86
CA LEU A 20 -11.20 -1.56 -6.89
C LEU A 20 -10.36 -2.29 -7.97
N THR A 21 -10.58 -1.97 -9.24
CA THR A 21 -9.71 -2.41 -10.33
C THR A 21 -8.42 -1.59 -10.36
N LEU A 22 -7.42 -2.09 -11.10
CA LEU A 22 -6.17 -1.36 -11.28
C LEU A 22 -6.40 -0.07 -12.11
N GLU A 23 -7.32 -0.08 -13.09
CA GLU A 23 -7.73 1.12 -13.81
C GLU A 23 -8.37 2.15 -12.90
N GLN A 24 -9.26 1.74 -11.99
CA GLN A 24 -9.92 2.64 -11.04
C GLN A 24 -8.89 3.31 -10.12
N LEU A 25 -7.98 2.53 -9.52
CA LEU A 25 -6.91 3.11 -8.69
C LEU A 25 -6.04 4.08 -9.49
N ALA A 26 -5.69 3.77 -10.73
CA ALA A 26 -4.93 4.66 -11.59
C ALA A 26 -5.67 5.96 -11.88
N HIS A 27 -6.94 5.86 -12.26
CA HIS A 27 -7.81 7.01 -12.53
C HIS A 27 -7.94 7.91 -11.31
N ASP A 28 -8.37 7.35 -10.17
CA ASP A 28 -8.66 8.10 -8.95
C ASP A 28 -7.40 8.71 -8.32
N SER A 29 -6.24 8.08 -8.53
CA SER A 29 -4.95 8.61 -8.08
C SER A 29 -4.28 9.54 -9.09
N GLY A 30 -4.88 9.79 -10.25
CA GLY A 30 -4.30 10.60 -11.32
C GLY A 30 -2.93 10.09 -11.78
N MET A 31 -2.75 8.76 -11.80
CA MET A 31 -1.53 8.08 -12.21
C MET A 31 -1.78 7.23 -13.45
N SER A 32 -0.73 6.91 -14.20
CA SER A 32 -0.88 5.98 -15.33
C SER A 32 -1.11 4.56 -14.84
N TYR A 33 -1.95 3.80 -15.56
CA TYR A 33 -2.21 2.39 -15.31
C TYR A 33 -0.91 1.57 -15.17
N SER A 34 0.04 1.79 -16.08
CA SER A 34 1.36 1.15 -16.06
C SER A 34 2.14 1.48 -14.78
N TYR A 35 2.14 2.74 -14.35
CA TYR A 35 2.84 3.15 -13.13
C TYR A 35 2.23 2.51 -11.89
N VAL A 36 0.90 2.48 -11.76
CA VAL A 36 0.22 1.79 -10.64
C VAL A 36 0.53 0.29 -10.65
N GLY A 37 0.54 -0.35 -11.82
CA GLY A 37 0.94 -1.75 -11.93
C GLY A 37 2.39 -2.02 -11.50
N GLN A 38 3.33 -1.15 -11.90
CA GLN A 38 4.73 -1.26 -11.47
C GLN A 38 4.87 -1.01 -9.96
N LEU A 39 4.06 -0.12 -9.41
CA LEU A 39 4.00 0.21 -7.99
C LEU A 39 3.51 -0.98 -7.16
N GLU A 40 2.42 -1.65 -7.57
CA GLU A 40 1.94 -2.88 -6.91
C GLU A 40 2.96 -4.03 -6.94
N ARG A 41 3.78 -4.10 -7.98
CA ARG A 41 4.86 -5.09 -8.10
C ARG A 41 6.14 -4.69 -7.36
N GLY A 42 6.17 -3.53 -6.69
CA GLY A 42 7.36 -3.03 -5.99
C GLY A 42 8.53 -2.68 -6.92
N GLN A 43 8.27 -2.43 -8.21
CA GLN A 43 9.29 -2.13 -9.23
C GLN A 43 9.69 -0.64 -9.24
N ARG A 44 9.01 0.19 -8.44
CA ARG A 44 9.26 1.63 -8.35
C ARG A 44 9.53 2.02 -6.91
N ASN A 45 10.37 3.03 -6.73
CA ASN A 45 10.50 3.74 -5.47
C ASN A 45 9.47 4.89 -5.44
N PRO A 46 8.32 4.75 -4.76
CA PRO A 46 7.32 5.80 -4.71
C PRO A 46 7.84 6.99 -3.90
N SER A 47 7.50 8.21 -4.34
CA SER A 47 7.68 9.39 -3.50
C SER A 47 6.70 9.36 -2.32
N LEU A 48 6.96 10.09 -1.23
CA LEU A 48 5.99 10.24 -0.14
C LEU A 48 4.65 10.80 -0.63
N ARG A 49 4.68 11.73 -1.59
CA ARG A 49 3.48 12.27 -2.25
C ARG A 49 2.67 11.18 -2.96
N THR A 50 3.35 10.22 -3.57
CA THR A 50 2.71 9.05 -4.19
C THR A 50 2.04 8.18 -3.13
N VAL A 51 2.72 7.94 -2.01
CA VAL A 51 2.19 7.15 -0.89
C VAL A 51 0.93 7.80 -0.31
N GLU A 52 0.96 9.10 -0.02
CA GLU A 52 -0.19 9.87 0.47
C GLU A 52 -1.37 9.80 -0.48
N ARG A 53 -1.10 9.96 -1.78
CA ARG A 53 -2.15 9.95 -2.80
C ARG A 53 -2.83 8.59 -2.91
N VAL A 54 -2.05 7.51 -2.97
CA VAL A 54 -2.60 6.15 -3.00
C VAL A 54 -3.35 5.86 -1.71
N ALA A 55 -2.82 6.25 -0.55
CA ALA A 55 -3.49 6.08 0.73
C ALA A 55 -4.83 6.81 0.82
N SER A 56 -4.92 8.02 0.24
CA SER A 56 -6.15 8.80 0.16
C SER A 56 -7.23 8.10 -0.67
N VAL A 57 -6.89 7.65 -1.88
CA VAL A 57 -7.81 6.89 -2.75
C VAL A 57 -8.26 5.60 -2.06
N LEU A 58 -7.32 4.89 -1.43
CA LEU A 58 -7.60 3.68 -0.68
C LEU A 58 -8.20 3.94 0.71
N SER A 59 -8.49 5.20 1.07
CA SER A 59 -9.04 5.63 2.37
C SER A 59 -8.42 4.88 3.57
N CYS A 60 -7.10 4.91 3.64
CA CYS A 60 -6.30 4.28 4.69
C CYS A 60 -5.15 5.19 5.13
N ALA A 61 -4.49 4.86 6.25
CA ALA A 61 -3.34 5.61 6.71
C ALA A 61 -2.11 5.31 5.81
N PRO A 62 -1.32 6.31 5.39
CA PRO A 62 -0.08 6.10 4.61
C PRO A 62 0.87 5.07 5.25
N LEU A 63 1.00 5.11 6.57
CA LEU A 63 1.84 4.18 7.33
C LEU A 63 1.37 2.72 7.19
N SER A 64 0.07 2.44 7.09
CA SER A 64 -0.42 1.08 6.88
C SER A 64 0.01 0.48 5.55
N LEU A 65 0.32 1.32 4.56
CA LEU A 65 0.88 0.87 3.28
C LEU A 65 2.38 0.61 3.40
N LEU A 66 3.09 1.22 4.34
CA LEU A 66 4.54 1.08 4.51
C LEU A 66 4.93 0.00 5.54
N SER A 67 4.05 -0.31 6.48
CA SER A 67 4.32 -1.31 7.52
C SER A 67 4.31 -2.73 6.95
N PRO A 68 5.29 -3.58 7.30
CA PRO A 68 5.13 -5.01 7.16
C PRO A 68 3.85 -5.42 7.90
N ARG A 69 3.05 -6.32 7.32
CA ARG A 69 1.97 -6.97 8.07
C ARG A 69 2.65 -7.91 9.05
N GLU A 70 2.98 -7.40 10.24
CA GLU A 70 3.32 -8.26 11.35
C GLU A 70 2.07 -9.10 11.66
N SER A 71 2.21 -10.42 11.60
CA SER A 71 1.37 -11.30 12.40
C SER A 71 1.35 -10.68 13.80
N ARG A 72 0.18 -10.27 14.30
CA ARG A 72 0.04 -9.59 15.61
C ARG A 72 1.11 -10.14 16.57
N PRO A 73 1.99 -9.32 17.16
CA PRO A 73 2.77 -9.83 18.28
C PRO A 73 1.74 -10.40 19.25
N GLY A 74 1.89 -11.70 19.56
CA GLY A 74 1.10 -12.33 20.61
C GLY A 74 1.18 -11.43 21.86
N PRO A 75 0.16 -11.45 22.72
CA PRO A 75 0.04 -10.51 23.82
C PRO A 75 1.39 -10.33 24.52
N VAL A 76 1.90 -9.10 24.49
CA VAL A 76 3.16 -8.75 25.16
C VAL A 76 2.95 -9.13 26.63
N PRO A 77 3.73 -10.07 27.19
CA PRO A 77 3.60 -10.42 28.60
C PRO A 77 3.84 -9.14 29.40
N ILE A 78 2.81 -8.71 30.13
CA ILE A 78 2.97 -7.74 31.20
C ILE A 78 3.68 -8.52 32.30
N THR A 79 5.00 -8.37 32.38
CA THR A 79 5.76 -8.83 33.53
C THR A 79 5.59 -7.81 34.63
N GLU A 80 5.15 -8.27 35.81
CA GLU A 80 5.04 -7.49 37.05
C GLU A 80 6.40 -7.01 37.57
#